data_AF-A0A517U5C8-F1
#
_entry.id   AF-A0A517U5C8-F1
#
_cell.length_a   1.000
_cell.length_b   1.000
_cell.length_c   1.000
_cell.angle_alpha   90.00
_cell.angle_beta   90.00
_cell.angle_gamma   90.00
#
_symmetry.space_group_name_H-M   'P 1'
#
loop_
_entity.id
_entity.type
_entity.pdbx_description
1 polymer ?
#
loop_
_entity_poly.entity_id
_entity_poly.type
_entity_poly.pdbx_seq_one_letter_code
_entity_poly.pdbx_strand_id
1 'polypeptide(L)'
;MSDPNEDLLAAFDGHRVDDVRAALAAGADPRAPIQGKLATDWLLEQYARSDALQECLRLLIDHGAEFRDPLIAPVVLNDPDAIRVAAQAHPSFVAHRTTLPSTFTSLENATLLHVAAEYGQLDAARTLIELGADVNAAAGVDQFGINGHTPLFHTVNSNRNRSAPIMRLLVQSGADCERFVKGVHWGQGYSWETTFFDVTPISYAQLGLLPQVHRREQDVYDNIRFLLSAAGRPVPPLANIPNRYLAEGH
;
A
#
# COMPACT_ATOMS: atom_id res chain seq x y z
N MET A 1 -12.62 -13.08 -31.31
CA MET A 1 -11.54 -12.27 -30.70
C MET A 1 -12.04 -11.86 -29.34
N SER A 2 -11.23 -11.98 -28.30
CA SER A 2 -11.52 -11.42 -26.97
C SER A 2 -11.64 -9.90 -27.07
N ASP A 3 -12.38 -9.29 -26.15
CA ASP A 3 -12.45 -7.84 -26.02
C ASP A 3 -11.09 -7.33 -25.49
N PRO A 4 -10.37 -6.46 -26.22
CA PRO A 4 -9.09 -5.94 -25.77
C PRO A 4 -9.12 -5.31 -24.38
N ASN A 5 -10.24 -4.71 -23.96
CA ASN A 5 -10.36 -4.15 -22.62
C ASN A 5 -10.47 -5.24 -21.55
N GLU A 6 -11.16 -6.34 -21.83
CA GLU A 6 -11.22 -7.50 -20.91
C GLU A 6 -9.84 -8.18 -20.82
N ASP A 7 -9.13 -8.28 -21.95
CA ASP A 7 -7.75 -8.80 -21.97
C ASP A 7 -6.81 -7.89 -21.15
N LEU A 8 -6.99 -6.57 -21.24
CA LEU A 8 -6.24 -5.60 -20.44
C LEU A 8 -6.50 -5.78 -18.94
N LEU A 9 -7.76 -5.91 -18.52
CA LEU A 9 -8.09 -6.15 -17.11
C LEU A 9 -7.51 -7.48 -16.61
N ALA A 10 -7.59 -8.54 -17.43
CA ALA A 10 -7.01 -9.83 -17.09
C ALA A 10 -5.48 -9.75 -16.95
N ALA A 11 -4.81 -8.91 -17.73
CA ALA A 11 -3.37 -8.70 -17.66
C ALA A 11 -2.91 -7.99 -16.38
N PHE A 12 -3.79 -7.24 -15.72
CA PHE A 12 -3.47 -6.57 -14.46
C PHE A 12 -3.26 -7.57 -13.31
N ASP A 13 -3.95 -8.71 -13.32
CA ASP A 13 -3.65 -9.76 -12.35
C ASP A 13 -2.22 -10.30 -12.55
N GLY A 14 -1.44 -10.28 -11.47
CA GLY A 14 -0.02 -10.61 -11.50
C GLY A 14 0.90 -9.59 -12.21
N HIS A 15 0.36 -8.48 -12.71
CA HIS A 15 1.09 -7.45 -13.48
C HIS A 15 1.84 -8.01 -14.70
N ARG A 16 1.10 -8.66 -15.61
CA ARG A 16 1.65 -9.28 -16.83
C ARG A 16 1.91 -8.22 -17.90
N VAL A 17 3.10 -7.62 -17.86
CA VAL A 17 3.52 -6.50 -18.74
C VAL A 17 3.31 -6.79 -20.23
N ASP A 18 3.71 -7.98 -20.70
CA ASP A 18 3.59 -8.34 -22.12
C ASP A 18 2.13 -8.46 -22.56
N ASP A 19 1.25 -8.95 -21.68
CA ASP A 19 -0.18 -9.05 -21.94
C ASP A 19 -0.84 -7.66 -21.93
N VAL A 20 -0.42 -6.75 -21.05
CA VAL A 20 -0.82 -5.33 -21.08
C VAL A 20 -0.44 -4.71 -22.43
N ARG A 21 0.80 -4.92 -22.88
CA ARG A 21 1.29 -4.42 -24.17
C ARG A 21 0.48 -5.00 -25.35
N ALA A 22 0.18 -6.29 -25.30
CA ALA A 22 -0.60 -6.96 -26.33
C ALA A 22 -2.04 -6.43 -26.40
N ALA A 23 -2.70 -6.24 -25.26
CA ALA A 23 -4.05 -5.70 -25.19
C ALA A 23 -4.14 -4.26 -25.73
N LEU A 24 -3.18 -3.40 -25.35
CA LEU A 24 -3.07 -2.04 -25.89
C LEU A 24 -2.84 -2.04 -27.41
N ALA A 25 -1.95 -2.90 -27.91
CA ALA A 25 -1.72 -3.06 -29.35
C ALA A 25 -2.94 -3.61 -30.11
N ALA A 26 -3.77 -4.40 -29.44
CA ALA A 26 -5.03 -4.92 -29.97
C ALA A 26 -6.18 -3.88 -29.92
N GLY A 27 -5.95 -2.69 -29.36
CA GLY A 27 -6.89 -1.58 -29.36
C GLY A 27 -7.62 -1.34 -28.05
N ALA A 28 -7.14 -1.89 -26.92
CA ALA A 28 -7.64 -1.48 -25.61
C ALA A 28 -7.40 0.03 -25.40
N ASP A 29 -8.41 0.75 -24.91
CA ASP A 29 -8.32 2.20 -24.70
C ASP A 29 -8.21 2.50 -23.19
N PRO A 30 -7.01 2.75 -22.65
CA PRO A 30 -6.82 2.95 -21.22
C PRO A 30 -7.27 4.35 -20.76
N ARG A 31 -7.67 5.24 -21.69
CA ARG A 31 -8.17 6.59 -21.40
C ARG A 31 -9.64 6.59 -21.03
N ALA A 32 -10.40 5.63 -21.56
CA ALA A 32 -11.82 5.49 -21.29
C ALA A 32 -12.03 4.62 -20.04
N PRO A 33 -13.05 4.90 -19.21
CA PRO A 33 -13.42 4.00 -18.13
C PRO A 33 -13.81 2.61 -18.65
N ILE A 34 -13.19 1.57 -18.10
CA ILE A 34 -13.52 0.17 -18.37
C ILE A 34 -14.42 -0.30 -17.23
N GLN A 35 -15.63 -0.75 -17.56
CA GLN A 35 -16.66 -1.11 -16.56
C GLN A 35 -16.89 0.01 -15.51
N GLY A 36 -16.82 1.29 -15.95
CA GLY A 36 -17.06 2.46 -15.11
C GLY A 36 -15.88 2.94 -14.26
N LYS A 37 -14.69 2.32 -14.39
CA LYS A 37 -13.49 2.66 -13.62
C LYS A 37 -12.28 2.88 -14.53
N LEU A 38 -11.38 3.79 -14.14
CA LEU A 38 -10.15 4.06 -14.89
C LEU A 38 -9.22 2.85 -14.90
N ALA A 39 -8.47 2.66 -15.97
CA ALA A 39 -7.50 1.56 -16.08
C ALA A 39 -6.44 1.61 -14.95
N THR A 40 -6.01 2.82 -14.54
CA THR A 40 -5.09 3.02 -13.40
C THR A 40 -5.71 2.57 -12.09
N ASP A 41 -6.99 2.87 -11.85
CA ASP A 41 -7.70 2.48 -10.63
C ASP A 41 -7.84 0.95 -10.59
N TRP A 42 -8.21 0.32 -11.71
CA TRP A 42 -8.24 -1.13 -11.83
C TRP A 42 -6.91 -1.80 -11.51
N LEU A 43 -5.81 -1.24 -12.01
CA LEU A 43 -4.47 -1.78 -11.79
C LEU A 43 -4.01 -1.58 -10.32
N LEU A 44 -4.26 -0.41 -9.74
CA LEU A 44 -3.87 -0.09 -8.36
C LEU A 44 -4.68 -0.85 -7.30
N GLU A 45 -5.89 -1.27 -7.64
CA GLU A 45 -6.79 -2.04 -6.77
C GLU A 45 -6.54 -3.56 -6.77
N GLN A 46 -5.60 -4.08 -7.56
CA GLN A 46 -5.33 -5.51 -7.54
C GLN A 46 -4.75 -5.94 -6.19
N TYR A 47 -5.03 -7.17 -5.74
CA TYR A 47 -4.41 -7.69 -4.52
C TYR A 47 -2.90 -7.92 -4.71
N ALA A 48 -2.48 -8.26 -5.93
CA ALA A 48 -1.07 -8.46 -6.26
C ALA A 48 -0.29 -7.15 -6.16
N ARG A 49 0.92 -7.23 -5.60
CA ARG A 49 1.93 -6.16 -5.64
C ARG A 49 3.24 -6.79 -6.09
N SER A 50 3.77 -6.32 -7.21
CA SER A 50 5.04 -6.79 -7.77
C SER A 50 5.82 -5.62 -8.35
N ASP A 51 7.10 -5.84 -8.62
CA ASP A 51 7.99 -4.83 -9.19
C ASP A 51 7.55 -4.40 -10.60
N ALA A 52 6.78 -5.25 -11.30
CA ALA A 52 6.21 -4.97 -12.61
C ALA A 52 5.02 -3.97 -12.59
N LEU A 53 4.43 -3.67 -11.42
CA LEU A 53 3.32 -2.72 -11.31
C LEU A 53 3.64 -1.37 -11.95
N GLN A 54 4.84 -0.86 -11.70
CA GLN A 54 5.30 0.44 -12.19
C GLN A 54 5.42 0.43 -13.72
N GLU A 55 5.89 -0.67 -14.29
CA GLU A 55 6.01 -0.82 -15.75
C GLU A 55 4.64 -0.87 -16.42
N CYS A 56 3.68 -1.62 -15.85
CA CYS A 56 2.29 -1.59 -16.30
C CYS A 56 1.69 -0.17 -16.23
N LEU A 57 1.91 0.56 -15.13
CA LEU A 57 1.44 1.94 -14.99
C LEU A 57 2.05 2.87 -16.05
N ARG A 58 3.37 2.78 -16.29
CA ARG A 58 4.03 3.56 -17.36
C ARG A 58 3.43 3.26 -18.72
N LEU A 59 3.21 1.99 -19.07
CA LEU A 59 2.57 1.62 -20.34
C LEU A 59 1.19 2.26 -20.51
N LEU A 60 0.36 2.26 -19.46
CA LEU A 60 -0.96 2.89 -19.51
C LEU A 60 -0.83 4.41 -19.73
N ILE A 61 0.06 5.08 -18.99
CA ILE A 61 0.28 6.53 -19.07
C ILE A 61 0.84 6.93 -20.44
N ASP A 62 1.77 6.15 -21.01
CA ASP A 62 2.31 6.36 -22.35
C ASP A 62 1.22 6.28 -23.43
N HIS A 63 0.11 5.58 -23.14
CA HIS A 63 -1.09 5.52 -23.97
C HIS A 63 -2.19 6.50 -23.53
N GLY A 64 -1.86 7.46 -22.67
CA GLY A 64 -2.72 8.56 -22.25
C GLY A 64 -3.63 8.26 -21.07
N ALA A 65 -3.43 7.15 -20.35
CA ALA A 65 -4.18 6.91 -19.12
C ALA A 65 -3.87 7.98 -18.06
N GLU A 66 -4.90 8.40 -17.35
CA GLU A 66 -4.81 9.40 -16.28
C GLU A 66 -5.22 8.80 -14.94
N PHE A 67 -4.74 9.40 -13.86
CA PHE A 67 -5.22 9.12 -12.52
C PHE A 67 -6.34 10.07 -12.14
N ARG A 68 -7.31 9.59 -11.34
CA ARG A 68 -8.31 10.46 -10.72
C ARG A 68 -7.68 11.61 -9.93
N ASP A 69 -6.63 11.30 -9.19
CA ASP A 69 -5.79 12.27 -8.51
C ASP A 69 -4.40 12.28 -9.18
N PRO A 70 -4.09 13.26 -10.03
CA PRO A 70 -2.83 13.28 -10.77
C PRO A 70 -1.60 13.44 -9.86
N LEU A 71 -1.76 13.92 -8.62
CA LEU A 71 -0.63 14.13 -7.70
C LEU A 71 -0.08 12.82 -7.12
N ILE A 72 -0.80 11.70 -7.24
CA ILE A 72 -0.28 10.39 -6.81
C ILE A 72 0.66 9.77 -7.85
N ALA A 73 0.54 10.16 -9.13
CA ALA A 73 1.30 9.58 -10.23
C ALA A 73 2.82 9.50 -9.98
N PRO A 74 3.52 10.59 -9.62
CA PRO A 74 4.97 10.53 -9.40
C PRO A 74 5.34 9.64 -8.19
N VAL A 75 4.43 9.48 -7.23
CA VAL A 75 4.63 8.61 -6.05
C VAL A 75 4.51 7.13 -6.44
N VAL A 76 3.43 6.73 -7.10
CA VAL A 76 3.21 5.33 -7.50
C VAL A 76 4.18 4.86 -8.57
N LEU A 77 4.77 5.78 -9.35
CA LEU A 77 5.84 5.51 -10.31
C LEU A 77 7.23 5.46 -9.67
N ASN A 78 7.35 5.75 -8.37
CA ASN A 78 8.61 5.87 -7.63
C ASN A 78 9.60 6.83 -8.31
N ASP A 79 9.11 8.00 -8.74
CA ASP A 79 9.88 9.00 -9.48
C ASP A 79 10.24 10.20 -8.57
N PRO A 80 11.44 10.22 -7.98
CA PRO A 80 11.84 11.28 -7.06
C PRO A 80 11.98 12.66 -7.74
N ASP A 81 12.36 12.69 -9.02
CA ASP A 81 12.52 13.96 -9.74
C ASP A 81 11.16 14.58 -10.04
N ALA A 82 10.20 13.77 -10.51
CA ALA A 82 8.83 14.22 -10.70
C ALA A 82 8.16 14.65 -9.39
N ILE A 83 8.47 14.00 -8.26
CA ILE A 83 8.04 14.45 -6.92
C ILE A 83 8.57 15.85 -6.59
N ARG A 84 9.87 16.10 -6.81
CA ARG A 84 10.47 17.42 -6.54
C ARG A 84 9.89 18.51 -7.43
N VAL A 85 9.68 18.21 -8.71
CA VAL A 85 9.02 19.13 -9.66
C VAL A 85 7.59 19.42 -9.21
N ALA A 86 6.82 18.39 -8.83
CA ALA A 86 5.44 18.57 -8.37
C ALA A 86 5.36 19.38 -7.08
N ALA A 87 6.30 19.18 -6.14
CA ALA A 87 6.38 19.94 -4.90
C ALA A 87 6.75 21.42 -5.12
N GLN A 88 7.58 21.72 -6.13
CA GLN A 88 7.88 23.10 -6.52
C GLN A 88 6.66 23.78 -7.18
N ALA A 89 5.92 23.05 -8.02
CA ALA A 89 4.75 23.57 -8.72
C ALA A 89 3.52 23.74 -7.79
N HIS A 90 3.39 22.91 -6.76
CA HIS A 90 2.24 22.88 -5.87
C HIS A 90 2.69 22.99 -4.41
N PRO A 91 2.55 24.16 -3.75
CA PRO A 91 3.01 24.36 -2.37
C PRO A 91 2.40 23.39 -1.35
N SER A 92 1.21 22.85 -1.62
CA SER A 92 0.52 21.88 -0.77
C SER A 92 0.82 20.42 -1.12
N PHE A 93 1.69 20.13 -2.10
CA PHE A 93 1.95 18.76 -2.58
C PHE A 93 2.33 17.80 -1.46
N VAL A 94 3.27 18.21 -0.61
CA VAL A 94 3.77 17.37 0.50
C VAL A 94 2.66 17.09 1.53
N ALA A 95 1.78 18.06 1.75
CA ALA A 95 0.63 17.96 2.65
C ALA A 95 -0.64 17.43 1.95
N HIS A 96 -0.54 17.08 0.67
CA HIS A 96 -1.68 16.70 -0.16
C HIS A 96 -2.38 15.48 0.43
N ARG A 97 -3.71 15.48 0.34
CA ARG A 97 -4.58 14.44 0.85
C ARG A 97 -5.35 13.83 -0.29
N THR A 98 -5.32 12.51 -0.36
CA THR A 98 -5.95 11.74 -1.42
C THR A 98 -6.84 10.65 -0.84
N THR A 99 -7.74 10.14 -1.67
CA THR A 99 -8.55 8.97 -1.40
C THR A 99 -8.47 8.04 -2.60
N LEU A 100 -8.03 6.82 -2.36
CA LEU A 100 -7.96 5.76 -3.36
C LEU A 100 -8.43 4.44 -2.74
N PRO A 101 -9.09 3.57 -3.53
CA PRO A 101 -9.45 2.25 -3.05
C PRO A 101 -8.18 1.42 -2.80
N SER A 102 -8.21 0.61 -1.74
CA SER A 102 -7.10 -0.26 -1.33
C SER A 102 -7.65 -1.61 -0.88
N THR A 103 -7.06 -2.69 -1.37
CA THR A 103 -7.40 -4.05 -0.95
C THR A 103 -6.87 -4.40 0.44
N PHE A 104 -6.03 -3.55 1.05
CA PHE A 104 -5.42 -3.74 2.36
C PHE A 104 -5.92 -2.65 3.32
N THR A 105 -5.00 -1.93 3.98
CA THR A 105 -5.32 -0.79 4.82
C THR A 105 -5.93 0.34 3.98
N SER A 106 -7.04 0.90 4.44
CA SER A 106 -7.75 2.00 3.76
C SER A 106 -6.84 3.20 3.47
N LEU A 107 -7.03 3.87 2.33
CA LEU A 107 -6.30 5.09 1.94
C LEU A 107 -7.23 6.30 1.89
N GLU A 108 -8.16 6.42 2.84
CA GLU A 108 -9.06 7.58 2.95
C GLU A 108 -8.37 8.78 3.60
N ASN A 109 -8.42 9.95 2.93
CA ASN A 109 -7.77 11.18 3.40
C ASN A 109 -6.28 10.96 3.78
N ALA A 110 -5.62 10.10 3.00
CA ALA A 110 -4.25 9.67 3.19
C ALA A 110 -3.27 10.68 2.61
N THR A 111 -2.07 10.80 3.19
CA THR A 111 -0.98 11.58 2.58
C THR A 111 -0.28 10.80 1.48
N LEU A 112 0.48 11.48 0.63
CA LEU A 112 1.36 10.84 -0.35
C LEU A 112 2.36 9.86 0.28
N LEU A 113 2.74 10.05 1.55
CA LEU A 113 3.62 9.12 2.26
C LEU A 113 2.92 7.80 2.62
N HIS A 114 1.60 7.81 2.87
CA HIS A 114 0.82 6.58 3.00
C HIS A 114 0.80 5.81 1.67
N VAL A 115 0.59 6.51 0.56
CA VAL A 115 0.62 5.92 -0.79
C VAL A 115 1.98 5.28 -1.07
N ALA A 116 3.08 5.99 -0.79
CA ALA A 116 4.42 5.43 -0.96
C ALA A 116 4.62 4.16 -0.11
N ALA A 117 4.15 4.15 1.13
CA ALA A 117 4.25 3.01 2.04
C ALA A 117 3.41 1.79 1.58
N GLU A 118 2.18 2.01 1.15
CA GLU A 118 1.29 0.98 0.59
C GLU A 118 1.92 0.31 -0.65
N TYR A 119 2.43 1.13 -1.57
CA TYR A 119 2.96 0.67 -2.84
C TYR A 119 4.46 0.38 -2.81
N GLY A 120 5.12 0.37 -1.64
CA GLY A 120 6.52 -0.05 -1.55
C GLY A 120 7.49 0.87 -2.31
N GLN A 121 7.14 2.13 -2.51
CA GLN A 121 7.91 3.11 -3.28
C GLN A 121 8.95 3.82 -2.40
N LEU A 122 10.12 3.20 -2.26
CA LEU A 122 11.15 3.62 -1.31
C LEU A 122 11.74 5.00 -1.63
N ASP A 123 12.02 5.28 -2.90
CA ASP A 123 12.65 6.55 -3.30
C ASP A 123 11.65 7.69 -3.24
N ALA A 124 10.38 7.41 -3.56
CA ALA A 124 9.29 8.34 -3.33
C ALA A 124 9.13 8.66 -1.84
N ALA A 125 9.08 7.65 -0.97
CA ALA A 125 8.99 7.85 0.48
C ALA A 125 10.15 8.69 1.01
N ARG A 126 11.39 8.37 0.61
CA ARG A 126 12.58 9.13 0.99
C ARG A 126 12.48 10.60 0.56
N THR A 127 12.11 10.84 -0.69
CA THR A 127 12.00 12.19 -1.23
C THR A 127 10.91 12.99 -0.53
N LEU A 128 9.75 12.38 -0.25
CA LEU A 128 8.67 13.03 0.49
C LEU A 128 9.13 13.43 1.91
N ILE A 129 9.86 12.55 2.61
CA ILE A 129 10.41 12.84 3.95
C ILE A 129 11.43 13.97 3.88
N GLU A 130 12.34 13.97 2.89
CA GLU A 130 13.30 15.05 2.67
C GLU A 130 12.62 16.41 2.39
N LEU A 131 11.46 16.38 1.74
CA LEU A 131 10.62 17.56 1.49
C LEU A 131 9.75 17.96 2.69
N GLY A 132 9.88 17.28 3.83
CA GLY A 132 9.19 17.62 5.08
C GLY A 132 7.83 16.95 5.26
N ALA A 133 7.56 15.84 4.59
CA ALA A 133 6.35 15.05 4.87
C ALA A 133 6.35 14.58 6.33
N ASP A 134 5.22 14.78 7.01
CA ASP A 134 5.03 14.28 8.37
C ASP A 134 4.93 12.75 8.37
N VAL A 135 5.95 12.10 8.94
CA VAL A 135 6.06 10.64 9.07
C VAL A 135 4.96 10.02 9.95
N ASN A 136 4.35 10.83 10.81
CA ASN A 136 3.29 10.44 11.74
C ASN A 136 1.92 11.03 11.36
N ALA A 137 1.77 11.55 10.14
CA ALA A 137 0.49 12.05 9.66
C ALA A 137 -0.57 10.96 9.79
N ALA A 138 -1.71 11.28 10.41
CA ALA A 138 -2.85 10.37 10.47
C ALA A 138 -3.66 10.44 9.16
N ALA A 139 -4.12 9.29 8.67
CA ALA A 139 -5.17 9.20 7.65
C ALA A 139 -6.54 9.66 8.20
N GLY A 140 -7.57 9.62 7.36
CA GLY A 140 -8.95 9.89 7.76
C GLY A 140 -9.48 8.88 8.77
N VAL A 141 -10.50 9.30 9.51
CA VAL A 141 -11.29 8.42 10.38
C VAL A 141 -12.76 8.44 9.94
N ASP A 142 -13.44 7.33 10.16
CA ASP A 142 -14.89 7.27 9.96
C ASP A 142 -15.67 7.87 11.15
N GLN A 143 -17.00 7.82 11.08
CA GLN A 143 -17.90 8.33 12.11
C GLN A 143 -17.76 7.65 13.49
N PHE A 144 -17.11 6.48 13.56
CA PHE A 144 -16.84 5.74 14.79
C PHE A 144 -15.42 6.03 15.32
N GLY A 145 -14.63 6.80 14.58
CA GLY A 145 -13.23 7.08 14.88
C GLY A 145 -12.30 5.91 14.55
N ILE A 146 -12.73 5.00 13.67
CA ILE A 146 -11.90 3.89 13.14
C ILE A 146 -11.04 4.44 12.00
N ASN A 147 -9.90 3.81 11.74
CA ASN A 147 -8.76 4.27 10.92
C ASN A 147 -7.92 5.33 11.66
N GLY A 148 -7.47 6.39 10.99
CA GLY A 148 -6.51 7.35 11.55
C GLY A 148 -5.10 6.77 11.73
N HIS A 149 -4.79 5.70 11.00
CA HIS A 149 -3.48 5.07 10.96
C HIS A 149 -2.44 6.00 10.32
N THR A 150 -1.16 5.70 10.56
CA THR A 150 -0.02 6.43 9.99
C THR A 150 0.58 5.66 8.81
N PRO A 151 1.51 6.25 8.03
CA PRO A 151 2.18 5.53 6.93
C PRO A 151 2.83 4.21 7.38
N LEU A 152 3.28 4.11 8.63
CA LEU A 152 3.89 2.89 9.17
C LEU A 152 2.95 1.68 9.12
N PHE A 153 1.64 1.86 9.31
CA PHE A 153 0.65 0.77 9.28
C PHE A 153 0.58 0.06 7.91
N HIS A 154 0.78 0.79 6.80
CA HIS A 154 0.78 0.21 5.47
C HIS A 154 1.98 -0.69 5.19
N THR A 155 3.03 -0.62 6.01
CA THR A 155 4.26 -1.36 5.74
C THR A 155 4.26 -2.77 6.33
N VAL A 156 3.59 -2.95 7.48
CA VAL A 156 3.77 -4.14 8.33
C VAL A 156 3.05 -5.39 7.83
N ASN A 157 1.99 -5.21 7.00
CA ASN A 157 1.21 -6.29 6.37
C ASN A 157 1.23 -6.19 4.84
N SER A 158 2.36 -5.78 4.27
CA SER A 158 2.54 -5.67 2.81
C SER A 158 2.70 -7.04 2.13
N ASN A 159 2.25 -7.16 0.88
CA ASN A 159 2.41 -8.37 0.07
C ASN A 159 3.92 -8.72 -0.07
N ARG A 160 4.29 -9.96 0.28
CA ARG A 160 5.69 -10.45 0.28
C ARG A 160 6.67 -9.57 1.07
N ASN A 161 6.19 -8.85 2.09
CA ASN A 161 7.00 -7.97 2.93
C ASN A 161 7.77 -6.88 2.15
N ARG A 162 7.27 -6.51 0.96
CA ARG A 162 7.94 -5.58 0.04
C ARG A 162 8.12 -4.17 0.61
N SER A 163 7.28 -3.77 1.56
CA SER A 163 7.38 -2.45 2.20
C SER A 163 8.33 -2.44 3.41
N ALA A 164 9.03 -3.53 3.72
CA ALA A 164 10.01 -3.58 4.81
C ALA A 164 11.12 -2.50 4.72
N PRO A 165 11.69 -2.17 3.54
CA PRO A 165 12.63 -1.06 3.42
C PRO A 165 12.03 0.29 3.84
N ILE A 166 10.76 0.52 3.51
CA ILE A 166 10.04 1.75 3.91
C ILE A 166 9.73 1.74 5.39
N MET A 167 9.33 0.60 5.95
CA MET A 167 9.14 0.45 7.40
C MET A 167 10.40 0.92 8.15
N ARG A 168 11.58 0.48 7.70
CA ARG A 168 12.87 0.88 8.29
C ARG A 168 13.13 2.36 8.13
N LEU A 169 12.91 2.91 6.93
CA LEU A 169 13.07 4.34 6.65
C LEU A 169 12.17 5.21 7.54
N LEU A 170 10.89 4.85 7.66
CA LEU A 170 9.91 5.57 8.49
C LEU A 170 10.33 5.56 9.96
N VAL A 171 10.69 4.40 10.50
CA VAL A 171 11.16 4.27 11.89
C VAL A 171 12.45 5.06 12.13
N GLN A 172 13.42 5.00 11.21
CA GLN A 172 14.63 5.81 11.28
C GLN A 172 14.34 7.32 11.21
N SER A 173 13.23 7.70 10.59
CA SER A 173 12.78 9.09 10.46
C SER A 173 11.84 9.52 11.60
N GLY A 174 11.67 8.70 12.65
CA GLY A 174 10.89 9.04 13.84
C GLY A 174 9.41 8.63 13.79
N ALA A 175 9.05 7.66 12.95
CA ALA A 175 7.70 7.09 13.00
C ALA A 175 7.41 6.40 14.35
N ASP A 176 6.23 6.67 14.90
CA ASP A 176 5.77 6.12 16.18
C ASP A 176 5.32 4.66 16.00
N CYS A 177 6.15 3.73 16.48
CA CYS A 177 5.87 2.30 16.48
C CYS A 177 4.70 1.89 17.39
N GLU A 178 4.28 2.76 18.31
CA GLU A 178 3.24 2.49 19.31
C GLU A 178 1.98 3.33 19.11
N ARG A 179 1.87 4.02 17.96
CA ARG A 179 0.70 4.83 17.63
C ARG A 179 -0.57 4.00 17.73
N PHE A 180 -1.37 4.29 18.75
CA PHE A 180 -2.65 3.62 18.97
C PHE A 180 -3.76 4.20 18.10
N VAL A 181 -4.54 3.33 17.46
CA VAL A 181 -5.80 3.66 16.77
C VAL A 181 -6.93 2.75 17.25
N LYS A 182 -8.15 3.30 17.29
CA LYS A 182 -9.34 2.56 17.78
C LYS A 182 -9.67 1.35 16.92
N GLY A 183 -9.32 1.42 15.64
CA GLY A 183 -9.32 0.27 14.75
C GLY A 183 -8.79 0.60 13.37
N VAL A 184 -8.68 -0.44 12.54
CA VAL A 184 -8.28 -0.33 11.13
C VAL A 184 -9.19 -1.23 10.30
N HIS A 185 -9.75 -0.67 9.23
CA HIS A 185 -10.46 -1.45 8.22
C HIS A 185 -9.45 -2.06 7.22
N TRP A 186 -9.54 -3.37 7.03
CA TRP A 186 -8.79 -4.13 6.04
C TRP A 186 -9.71 -4.54 4.89
N GLY A 187 -9.35 -4.19 3.66
CA GLY A 187 -10.16 -4.46 2.48
C GLY A 187 -11.50 -3.72 2.55
N GLN A 188 -11.48 -2.45 2.93
CA GLN A 188 -12.69 -1.63 3.08
C GLN A 188 -13.47 -1.57 1.75
N GLY A 189 -14.76 -1.88 1.79
CA GLY A 189 -15.65 -1.95 0.63
C GLY A 189 -15.65 -3.29 -0.11
N TYR A 190 -14.81 -4.27 0.28
CA TYR A 190 -14.79 -5.60 -0.32
C TYR A 190 -15.61 -6.60 0.52
N SER A 191 -16.02 -7.72 -0.09
CA SER A 191 -16.81 -8.75 0.62
C SER A 191 -16.05 -9.46 1.75
N TRP A 192 -14.73 -9.26 1.83
CA TRP A 192 -13.85 -9.76 2.88
C TRP A 192 -13.38 -8.65 3.84
N GLU A 193 -14.06 -7.50 3.85
CA GLU A 193 -13.78 -6.41 4.78
C GLU A 193 -13.67 -6.94 6.21
N THR A 194 -12.60 -6.55 6.92
CA THR A 194 -12.38 -6.92 8.31
C THR A 194 -11.97 -5.71 9.12
N THR A 195 -12.68 -5.43 10.20
CA THR A 195 -12.29 -4.40 11.17
C THR A 195 -11.49 -5.02 12.30
N PHE A 196 -10.31 -4.48 12.55
CA PHE A 196 -9.50 -4.81 13.72
C PHE A 196 -9.55 -3.68 14.72
N PHE A 197 -9.83 -3.97 15.99
CA PHE A 197 -9.92 -2.97 17.05
C PHE A 197 -8.62 -2.88 17.87
N ASP A 198 -8.41 -1.73 18.51
CA ASP A 198 -7.32 -1.48 19.46
C ASP A 198 -5.92 -1.80 18.89
N VAL A 199 -5.56 -1.10 17.82
CA VAL A 199 -4.44 -1.46 16.96
C VAL A 199 -3.28 -0.48 17.14
N THR A 200 -2.06 -1.02 17.16
CA THR A 200 -0.79 -0.30 17.00
C THR A 200 -0.05 -0.90 15.81
N PRO A 201 0.99 -0.26 15.23
CA PRO A 201 1.81 -0.89 14.19
C PRO A 201 2.33 -2.28 14.57
N ILE A 202 2.72 -2.47 15.83
CA ILE A 202 3.19 -3.77 16.37
C ILE A 202 2.08 -4.81 16.38
N SER A 203 0.91 -4.50 16.96
CA SER A 203 -0.19 -5.47 17.00
C SER A 203 -0.75 -5.71 15.60
N TYR A 204 -0.77 -4.68 14.73
CA TYR A 204 -1.17 -4.82 13.33
C TYR A 204 -0.26 -5.77 12.58
N ALA A 205 1.07 -5.67 12.73
CA ALA A 205 2.01 -6.62 12.15
C ALA A 205 1.66 -8.07 12.54
N GLN A 206 1.29 -8.29 13.80
CA GLN A 206 0.89 -9.62 14.29
C GLN A 206 -0.39 -10.14 13.63
N LEU A 207 -1.32 -9.25 13.23
CA LEU A 207 -2.52 -9.65 12.48
C LEU A 207 -2.19 -10.26 11.11
N GLY A 208 -0.97 -10.08 10.59
CA GLY A 208 -0.47 -10.79 9.42
C GLY A 208 -0.53 -12.32 9.53
N LEU A 209 -0.60 -12.87 10.76
CA LEU A 209 -0.76 -14.30 11.01
C LEU A 209 -2.20 -14.80 10.84
N LEU A 210 -3.18 -13.90 10.75
CA LEU A 210 -4.58 -14.28 10.59
C LEU A 210 -4.84 -14.77 9.16
N PRO A 211 -5.68 -15.80 8.96
CA PRO A 211 -5.95 -16.37 7.63
C PRO A 211 -6.43 -15.34 6.59
N GLN A 212 -7.17 -14.31 6.99
CA GLN A 212 -7.66 -13.27 6.09
C GLN A 212 -6.59 -12.25 5.66
N VAL A 213 -5.51 -12.09 6.45
CA VAL A 213 -4.38 -11.22 6.10
C VAL A 213 -3.29 -12.03 5.42
N HIS A 214 -2.92 -13.17 5.99
CA HIS A 214 -2.02 -14.18 5.43
C HIS A 214 -0.68 -13.61 4.93
N ARG A 215 0.23 -13.38 5.87
CA ARG A 215 1.63 -13.03 5.62
C ARG A 215 2.53 -14.18 6.06
N ARG A 216 3.75 -14.23 5.52
CA ARG A 216 4.72 -15.25 5.92
C ARG A 216 5.09 -15.00 7.38
N GLU A 217 5.00 -16.04 8.19
CA GLU A 217 5.25 -15.98 9.62
C GLU A 217 6.62 -15.35 9.96
N GLN A 218 7.66 -15.74 9.22
CA GLN A 218 9.01 -15.19 9.40
C GLN A 218 9.04 -13.67 9.20
N ASP A 219 8.39 -13.15 8.15
CA ASP A 219 8.33 -11.72 7.88
C ASP A 219 7.58 -10.98 8.99
N VAL A 220 6.45 -11.53 9.45
CA VAL A 220 5.66 -10.95 10.54
C VAL A 220 6.50 -10.83 11.80
N TYR A 221 7.18 -11.90 12.22
CA TYR A 221 7.98 -11.86 13.42
C TYR A 221 9.23 -10.99 13.29
N ASP A 222 9.86 -10.93 12.11
CA ASP A 222 10.99 -10.02 11.90
C ASP A 222 10.56 -8.55 11.97
N ASN A 223 9.38 -8.22 11.43
CA ASN A 223 8.79 -6.89 11.57
C ASN A 223 8.46 -6.57 13.04
N ILE A 224 7.84 -7.50 13.78
CA ILE A 224 7.53 -7.32 15.21
C ILE A 224 8.82 -7.12 16.02
N ARG A 225 9.86 -7.94 15.82
CA ARG A 225 11.16 -7.80 16.52
C ARG A 225 11.77 -6.42 16.25
N PHE A 226 11.75 -6.00 15.00
CA PHE A 226 12.25 -4.69 14.61
C PHE A 226 11.50 -3.55 15.30
N LEU A 227 10.16 -3.57 15.25
CA LEU A 227 9.32 -2.52 15.83
C LEU A 227 9.41 -2.48 17.36
N LEU A 228 9.42 -3.64 18.04
CA LEU A 228 9.63 -3.70 19.49
C LEU A 228 10.99 -3.11 19.89
N SER A 229 12.05 -3.49 19.19
CA SER A 229 13.39 -2.96 19.45
C SER A 229 13.45 -1.44 19.24
N ALA A 230 12.84 -0.95 18.16
CA ALA A 230 12.78 0.48 17.85
C ALA A 230 11.95 1.27 18.87
N ALA A 231 10.90 0.66 19.44
CA ALA A 231 10.11 1.23 20.53
C ALA A 231 10.80 1.13 21.91
N GLY A 232 12.02 0.61 21.98
CA GLY A 232 12.72 0.39 23.26
C GLY A 232 12.09 -0.70 24.14
N ARG A 233 11.25 -1.57 23.56
CA ARG A 233 10.60 -2.67 24.27
C ARG A 233 11.49 -3.92 24.28
N PRO A 234 11.48 -4.69 25.39
CA PRO A 234 12.09 -6.01 25.39
C PRO A 234 11.50 -6.89 24.29
N VAL A 235 12.36 -7.59 23.56
CA VAL A 235 11.95 -8.52 22.51
C VAL A 235 11.94 -9.94 23.09
N PRO A 236 10.77 -10.54 23.36
CA PRO A 236 10.71 -11.89 23.90
C PRO A 236 11.09 -12.94 22.83
N PRO A 237 11.34 -14.19 23.23
CA PRO A 237 11.38 -15.30 22.28
C PRO A 237 10.03 -15.44 21.55
N LEU A 238 10.05 -15.25 20.23
CA LEU A 238 8.86 -15.40 19.37
C LEU A 238 8.95 -16.75 18.64
N ALA A 239 8.67 -17.84 19.35
CA ALA A 239 8.73 -19.21 18.84
C ALA A 239 7.33 -19.79 18.51
N ASN A 240 6.27 -18.98 18.66
CA ASN A 240 4.91 -19.42 18.44
C ASN A 240 4.65 -19.60 16.94
N ILE A 241 4.40 -20.82 16.50
CA ILE A 241 3.84 -21.08 15.17
C ILE A 241 2.34 -21.19 15.37
N PRO A 242 1.53 -20.22 14.88
CA PRO A 242 0.08 -20.31 14.98
C PRO A 242 -0.40 -21.67 14.49
N ASN A 243 -1.27 -22.29 15.27
CA ASN A 243 -1.91 -23.57 14.93
C ASN A 243 -0.97 -24.79 14.83
N ARG A 244 0.30 -24.72 15.28
CA ARG A 244 1.18 -25.90 15.31
C ARG A 244 0.52 -27.09 16.03
N TYR A 245 -0.20 -26.83 17.11
CA TYR A 245 -0.94 -27.84 17.87
C TYR A 245 -2.03 -28.56 17.04
N LEU A 246 -2.58 -27.95 15.97
CA LEU A 246 -3.53 -28.62 15.09
C LEU A 246 -2.87 -29.74 14.26
N ALA A 247 -1.57 -29.64 14.00
CA ALA A 247 -0.80 -30.68 13.32
C ALA A 247 -0.39 -31.83 14.27
N GLU A 248 -0.49 -31.62 15.59
CA GLU A 248 -0.08 -32.59 16.61
C GLU A 248 -1.17 -33.63 16.93
N GLY A 249 -2.33 -33.55 16.26
CA GLY A 249 -3.39 -34.56 16.38
C GLY A 249 -3.98 -34.63 17.78
N HIS A 250 -4.92 -33.73 18.07
CA HIS A 250 -5.79 -33.86 19.25
C HIS A 250 -6.94 -34.84 19.00
#